data_AF-A0A6G7X5Y5-F1
#
_entry.id   AF-A0A6G7X5Y5-F1
#
_cell.length_a   1.000
_cell.length_b   1.000
_cell.length_c   1.000
_cell.angle_alpha   90.00
_cell.angle_beta   90.00
_cell.angle_gamma   90.00
#
_symmetry.space_group_name_H-M   'P 1'
#
loop_
_entity.id
_entity.type
_entity.pdbx_description
1 polymer ?
#
loop_
_entity_poly.entity_id
_entity_poly.type
_entity_poly.pdbx_seq_one_letter_code
_entity_poly.pdbx_strand_id
1 'polypeptide(L)'
;MNDKVKILLLLIPITILVSCLESKKRSEPLLEVNTNNYILSSAKELEQEKSIQIYLPKYNDSITLRLGRDYPNGTRIEAIKGNHKENLIFSILPNTRSNFFDEYGYLNEEYYIQMSCVDLDKDAVSEIVVSIGNKAAELESYIFQIQDSDTTPFEYIGYVYK
;
A
#
# COMPACT_ATOMS: atom_id res chain seq x y z
N MET A 1 40.41 -35.57 36.03
CA MET A 1 39.78 -36.70 36.76
C MET A 1 39.00 -36.11 37.92
N ASN A 2 37.68 -36.35 37.95
CA ASN A 2 36.64 -35.96 38.94
C ASN A 2 36.38 -34.46 39.14
N ASP A 3 35.21 -33.95 38.77
CA ASP A 3 33.88 -34.14 39.40
C ASP A 3 33.84 -33.77 40.88
N LYS A 4 33.19 -32.63 41.19
CA LYS A 4 31.95 -32.58 41.97
C LYS A 4 31.47 -31.15 42.25
N VAL A 5 30.40 -30.78 41.57
CA VAL A 5 29.16 -30.19 42.11
C VAL A 5 29.32 -29.06 43.14
N LYS A 6 29.09 -27.81 42.70
CA LYS A 6 28.36 -26.83 43.49
C LYS A 6 27.19 -26.31 42.67
N ILE A 7 26.02 -26.89 42.96
CA ILE A 7 24.72 -26.34 42.62
C ILE A 7 24.61 -24.99 43.33
N LEU A 8 24.64 -23.90 42.56
CA LEU A 8 24.09 -22.63 42.98
C LEU A 8 22.87 -22.40 42.09
N LEU A 9 21.69 -22.54 42.69
CA LEU A 9 20.42 -22.18 42.08
C LEU A 9 20.52 -20.70 41.62
N LEU A 10 20.74 -20.48 40.33
CA LEU A 10 20.38 -19.22 39.71
C LEU A 10 18.87 -19.22 39.56
N LEU A 11 18.20 -18.59 40.51
CA LEU A 11 16.89 -17.97 40.34
C LEU A 11 17.01 -16.90 39.23
N ILE A 12 16.96 -17.34 37.97
CA ILE A 12 16.52 -16.47 36.89
C ILE A 12 15.04 -16.84 36.70
N PRO A 13 14.09 -15.94 37.01
CA PRO A 13 12.77 -16.11 36.44
C PRO A 13 12.97 -16.05 34.94
N ILE A 14 12.77 -17.19 34.28
CA ILE A 14 12.59 -17.27 32.84
C ILE A 14 11.31 -16.45 32.60
N THR A 15 11.47 -15.14 32.44
CA THR A 15 10.55 -14.32 31.68
C THR A 15 10.60 -14.89 30.29
N ILE A 16 9.79 -15.93 30.06
CA ILE A 16 9.34 -16.30 28.75
C ILE A 16 8.68 -15.02 28.25
N LEU A 17 9.44 -14.27 27.46
CA LEU A 17 8.92 -13.26 26.57
C LEU A 17 7.99 -14.05 25.64
N VAL A 18 6.76 -14.27 26.08
CA VAL A 18 5.65 -14.52 25.19
C VAL A 18 5.55 -13.21 24.45
N SER A 19 6.31 -13.08 23.37
CA SER A 19 6.02 -12.10 22.35
C SER A 19 4.60 -12.45 21.92
N CYS A 20 3.67 -11.67 22.44
CA CYS A 20 2.32 -11.63 21.96
C CYS A 20 2.46 -11.34 20.46
N LEU A 21 2.35 -12.37 19.63
CA LEU A 21 2.10 -12.19 18.21
C LEU A 21 0.68 -11.62 18.18
N GLU A 22 0.57 -10.31 18.34
CA GLU A 22 -0.59 -9.59 17.87
C GLU A 22 -0.63 -9.86 16.37
N SER A 23 -1.43 -10.87 16.00
CA SER A 23 -1.93 -11.03 14.65
C SER A 23 -2.68 -9.73 14.36
N LYS A 24 -1.97 -8.74 13.81
CA LYS A 24 -2.55 -7.53 13.26
C LYS A 24 -3.55 -8.02 12.22
N LYS A 25 -4.84 -8.00 12.58
CA LYS A 25 -5.92 -8.49 11.74
C LYS A 25 -5.79 -7.77 10.40
N ARG A 26 -5.29 -8.49 9.38
CA ARG A 26 -5.04 -7.91 8.06
C ARG A 26 -6.41 -7.51 7.53
N SER A 27 -6.59 -6.21 7.28
CA SER A 27 -7.82 -5.72 6.70
C SER A 27 -8.02 -6.40 5.33
N GLU A 28 -9.23 -6.89 5.10
CA GLU A 28 -9.60 -7.49 3.82
C GLU A 28 -9.36 -6.47 2.70
N PRO A 29 -8.72 -6.88 1.59
CA PRO A 29 -8.42 -6.00 0.47
C PRO A 29 -9.70 -5.48 -0.20
N LEU A 30 -9.64 -4.29 -0.80
CA LEU A 30 -10.71 -3.77 -1.65
C LEU A 30 -10.79 -4.51 -2.98
N LEU A 31 -9.61 -4.80 -3.55
CA LEU A 31 -9.44 -5.57 -4.76
C LEU A 31 -8.59 -6.78 -4.40
N GLU A 32 -9.15 -7.97 -4.57
CA GLU A 32 -8.40 -9.21 -4.37
C GLU A 32 -7.39 -9.36 -5.51
N VAL A 33 -6.14 -9.06 -5.20
CA VAL A 33 -5.00 -9.29 -6.07
C VAL A 33 -4.24 -10.48 -5.49
N ASN A 34 -3.85 -11.44 -6.33
CA ASN A 34 -3.11 -12.64 -5.93
C ASN A 34 -1.63 -12.32 -5.59
N THR A 35 -1.39 -11.26 -4.83
CA THR A 35 -0.09 -10.75 -4.44
C THR A 35 -0.16 -10.04 -3.09
N ASN A 36 0.96 -10.01 -2.38
CA ASN A 36 1.13 -9.21 -1.16
C ASN A 36 1.66 -7.80 -1.44
N ASN A 37 1.84 -7.44 -2.73
CA ASN A 37 2.35 -6.14 -3.17
C ASN A 37 1.25 -5.07 -3.13
N TYR A 38 0.67 -4.84 -1.95
CA TYR A 38 -0.35 -3.81 -1.77
C TYR A 38 -0.27 -3.11 -0.42
N ILE A 39 -0.77 -1.88 -0.38
CA ILE A 39 -1.07 -1.11 0.83
C ILE A 39 -2.55 -0.72 0.82
N LEU A 40 -3.17 -0.73 1.99
CA LEU A 40 -4.59 -0.40 2.18
C LEU A 40 -4.71 0.54 3.37
N SER A 41 -5.45 1.63 3.22
CA SER A 41 -5.77 2.58 4.29
C SER A 41 -7.21 3.04 4.22
N SER A 42 -7.88 3.05 5.38
CA SER A 42 -9.08 3.86 5.62
C SER A 42 -8.73 5.35 5.71
N ALA A 43 -9.73 6.22 5.64
CA ALA A 43 -9.57 7.67 5.81
C ALA A 43 -8.82 8.06 7.10
N LYS A 44 -9.15 7.38 8.22
CA LYS A 44 -8.46 7.60 9.50
C LYS A 44 -7.00 7.15 9.46
N GLU A 45 -6.73 6.01 8.84
CA GLU A 45 -5.35 5.49 8.75
C GLU A 45 -4.45 6.36 7.87
N LEU A 46 -4.99 7.18 6.96
CA LEU A 46 -4.19 8.12 6.16
C LEU A 46 -3.47 9.19 7.01
N GLU A 47 -3.87 9.39 8.27
CA GLU A 47 -3.12 10.21 9.24
C GLU A 47 -1.70 9.67 9.49
N GLN A 48 -1.52 8.37 9.29
CA GLN A 48 -0.23 7.70 9.39
C GLN A 48 0.14 7.18 8.01
N GLU A 49 1.21 7.72 7.45
CA GLU A 49 1.66 7.26 6.14
C GLU A 49 1.96 5.75 6.15
N LYS A 50 1.46 5.05 5.14
CA LYS A 50 1.85 3.68 4.81
C LYS A 50 2.65 3.68 3.52
N SER A 51 3.69 2.86 3.48
CA SER A 51 4.49 2.68 2.28
C SER A 51 4.87 1.22 2.07
N ILE A 52 5.11 0.86 0.82
CA ILE A 52 5.67 -0.43 0.43
C ILE A 52 6.65 -0.22 -0.71
N GLN A 53 7.79 -0.90 -0.64
CA GLN A 53 8.75 -0.98 -1.73
C GLN A 53 8.55 -2.32 -2.47
N ILE A 54 8.48 -2.27 -3.79
CA ILE A 54 8.19 -3.43 -4.64
C ILE A 54 9.27 -3.50 -5.73
N TYR A 55 9.93 -4.65 -5.81
CA TYR A 55 10.91 -4.94 -6.85
C TYR A 55 10.22 -5.27 -8.17
N LEU A 56 10.71 -4.70 -9.27
CA LEU A 56 10.25 -4.89 -10.64
C LEU A 56 11.31 -5.68 -11.42
N PRO A 57 11.15 -7.01 -11.59
CA PRO A 57 12.18 -7.86 -12.19
C PRO A 57 12.58 -7.44 -13.61
N LYS A 58 11.62 -6.99 -14.43
CA LYS A 58 11.87 -6.61 -15.83
C LYS A 58 12.86 -5.44 -15.96
N TYR A 59 12.81 -4.49 -15.03
CA TYR A 59 13.66 -3.30 -15.03
C TYR A 59 14.89 -3.44 -14.13
N ASN A 60 14.98 -4.53 -13.36
CA ASN A 60 15.96 -4.68 -12.28
C ASN A 60 15.99 -3.44 -11.36
N ASP A 61 14.80 -2.93 -11.04
CA ASP A 61 14.61 -1.70 -10.27
C ASP A 61 13.49 -1.90 -9.24
N SER A 62 13.22 -0.92 -8.39
CA SER A 62 12.11 -0.94 -7.43
C SER A 62 11.29 0.33 -7.49
N ILE A 63 10.00 0.18 -7.26
CA ILE A 63 9.10 1.30 -7.01
C ILE A 63 8.70 1.36 -5.54
N THR A 64 8.34 2.54 -5.07
CA THR A 64 7.71 2.72 -3.76
C THR A 64 6.31 3.29 -3.94
N LEU A 65 5.31 2.66 -3.32
CA LEU A 65 3.95 3.16 -3.23
C LEU A 65 3.73 3.74 -1.84
N ARG A 66 3.05 4.89 -1.75
CA ARG A 66 2.78 5.58 -0.47
C ARG A 66 1.35 6.09 -0.42
N LEU A 67 0.68 5.86 0.71
CA LEU A 67 -0.63 6.40 1.04
C LEU A 67 -0.54 7.22 2.32
N GLY A 68 -1.12 8.41 2.31
CA GLY A 68 -1.22 9.26 3.50
C GLY A 68 -2.01 10.54 3.23
N ARG A 69 -2.00 11.47 4.18
CA ARG A 69 -2.48 12.85 3.97
C ARG A 69 -1.39 13.72 3.35
N ASP A 70 -1.80 14.64 2.50
CA ASP A 70 -0.93 15.67 1.90
C ASP A 70 -1.31 17.06 2.39
N TYR A 71 -1.37 17.29 3.71
CA TYR A 71 -1.87 18.57 4.23
C TYR A 71 -1.12 19.79 3.64
N PRO A 72 -1.82 20.82 3.15
CA PRO A 72 -3.28 21.00 3.15
C PRO A 72 -4.03 20.45 1.92
N ASN A 73 -3.34 19.80 0.97
CA ASN A 73 -3.84 19.32 -0.32
C ASN A 73 -4.65 18.00 -0.26
N GLY A 74 -5.19 17.64 0.91
CA GLY A 74 -6.05 16.45 1.04
C GLY A 74 -5.28 15.13 1.15
N THR A 75 -5.40 14.27 0.14
CA THR A 75 -4.90 12.88 0.14
C THR A 75 -3.68 12.71 -0.76
N ARG A 76 -2.67 11.97 -0.28
CA ARG A 76 -1.50 11.51 -1.05
C ARG A 76 -1.70 10.08 -1.52
N ILE A 77 -1.67 9.88 -2.84
CA ILE A 77 -1.60 8.58 -3.51
C ILE A 77 -0.34 8.59 -4.37
N GLU A 78 0.81 8.29 -3.79
CA GLU A 78 2.12 8.58 -4.41
C GLU A 78 2.82 7.31 -4.88
N ALA A 79 3.39 7.37 -6.09
CA ALA A 79 4.31 6.38 -6.63
C ALA A 79 5.69 7.02 -6.86
N ILE A 80 6.74 6.25 -6.59
CA ILE A 80 8.14 6.68 -6.68
C ILE A 80 8.93 5.64 -7.48
N LYS A 81 9.67 6.08 -8.51
CA LYS A 81 10.63 5.27 -9.27
C LYS A 81 11.92 6.08 -9.44
N GLY A 82 13.05 5.55 -8.98
CA GLY A 82 14.31 6.29 -8.94
C GLY A 82 14.17 7.66 -8.22
N ASN A 83 14.49 8.74 -8.92
CA ASN A 83 14.35 10.12 -8.40
C ASN A 83 12.99 10.77 -8.73
N HIS A 84 12.11 10.08 -9.45
CA HIS A 84 10.82 10.59 -9.85
C HIS A 84 9.74 10.24 -8.81
N LYS A 85 8.89 11.21 -8.49
CA LYS A 85 7.76 11.06 -7.57
C LYS A 85 6.52 11.67 -8.21
N GLU A 86 5.42 10.94 -8.18
CA GLU A 86 4.15 11.42 -8.72
C GLU A 86 3.02 11.12 -7.75
N ASN A 87 2.21 12.15 -7.45
CA ASN A 87 0.95 11.96 -6.75
C ASN A 87 -0.13 11.61 -7.80
N LEU A 88 -0.45 10.33 -7.90
CA LEU A 88 -1.37 9.75 -8.88
C LEU A 88 -2.80 10.29 -8.74
N ILE A 89 -3.13 10.93 -7.61
CA ILE A 89 -4.45 11.53 -7.38
C ILE A 89 -4.84 12.54 -8.46
N PHE A 90 -3.86 13.25 -9.05
CA PHE A 90 -4.11 14.23 -10.11
C PHE A 90 -4.60 13.60 -11.42
N SER A 91 -4.22 12.34 -11.67
CA SER A 91 -4.72 11.54 -12.80
C SER A 91 -6.04 10.84 -12.47
N ILE A 92 -6.30 10.58 -11.18
CA ILE A 92 -7.53 9.92 -10.69
C ILE A 92 -8.71 10.89 -10.70
N LEU A 93 -8.59 12.05 -10.04
CA LEU A 93 -9.70 12.98 -9.81
C LEU A 93 -10.52 13.35 -11.06
N PRO A 94 -9.91 13.62 -12.23
CA PRO A 94 -10.67 13.93 -13.44
C PRO A 94 -11.52 12.76 -13.97
N ASN A 95 -11.21 11.53 -13.56
CA ASN A 95 -11.85 10.30 -14.03
C ASN A 95 -12.75 9.65 -12.97
N THR A 96 -12.79 10.21 -11.76
CA THR A 96 -13.60 9.71 -10.65
C THR A 96 -15.08 9.96 -10.88
N ARG A 97 -15.92 8.94 -10.68
CA ARG A 97 -17.38 9.08 -10.82
C ARG A 97 -18.10 9.27 -9.48
N SER A 98 -17.54 8.68 -8.42
CA SER A 98 -18.11 8.69 -7.08
C SER A 98 -17.54 9.83 -6.21
N ASN A 99 -18.29 10.25 -5.21
CA ASN A 99 -17.85 11.30 -4.28
C ASN A 99 -16.96 10.72 -3.16
N PHE A 100 -15.79 10.18 -3.53
CA PHE A 100 -14.86 9.59 -2.56
C PHE A 100 -14.15 10.61 -1.67
N PHE A 101 -14.00 11.84 -2.15
CA PHE A 101 -13.25 12.90 -1.50
C PHE A 101 -14.17 14.07 -1.15
N ASP A 102 -13.84 14.78 -0.06
CA ASP A 102 -14.49 16.03 0.30
C ASP A 102 -14.00 17.22 -0.55
N GLU A 103 -14.53 18.42 -0.26
CA GLU A 103 -14.16 19.65 -0.96
C GLU A 103 -12.68 20.06 -0.80
N TYR A 104 -11.98 19.46 0.18
CA TYR A 104 -10.56 19.69 0.45
C TYR A 104 -9.66 18.55 -0.05
N GLY A 105 -10.23 17.54 -0.72
CA GLY A 105 -9.50 16.38 -1.24
C GLY A 105 -9.16 15.31 -0.19
N TYR A 106 -9.74 15.37 1.01
CA TYR A 106 -9.61 14.30 2.00
C TYR A 106 -10.59 13.17 1.67
N LEU A 107 -10.14 11.93 1.84
CA LEU A 107 -10.99 10.76 1.69
C LEU A 107 -12.11 10.78 2.74
N ASN A 108 -13.36 10.59 2.31
CA ASN A 108 -14.52 10.49 3.21
C ASN A 108 -14.40 9.23 4.11
N GLU A 109 -14.91 9.33 5.35
CA GLU A 109 -14.61 8.38 6.45
C GLU A 109 -14.99 6.92 6.16
N GLU A 110 -15.99 6.69 5.33
CA GLU A 110 -16.53 5.39 4.95
C GLU A 110 -15.71 4.67 3.87
N TYR A 111 -14.78 5.38 3.20
CA TYR A 111 -13.99 4.82 2.11
C TYR A 111 -12.59 4.40 2.54
N TYR A 112 -12.01 3.57 1.68
CA TYR A 112 -10.67 3.05 1.77
C TYR A 112 -9.96 3.27 0.44
N ILE A 113 -8.64 3.33 0.48
CA ILE A 113 -7.77 3.35 -0.70
C ILE A 113 -6.83 2.15 -0.60
N GLN A 114 -6.75 1.38 -1.68
CA GLN A 114 -5.76 0.33 -1.88
C GLN A 114 -4.86 0.70 -3.06
N MET A 115 -3.55 0.69 -2.87
CA MET A 115 -2.60 0.67 -3.99
C MET A 115 -2.02 -0.73 -4.10
N SER A 116 -2.09 -1.32 -5.29
CA SER A 116 -1.57 -2.66 -5.59
C SER A 116 -0.60 -2.58 -6.76
N CYS A 117 0.40 -3.46 -6.78
CA CYS A 117 1.25 -3.66 -7.95
C CYS A 117 1.08 -5.09 -8.44
N VAL A 118 0.51 -5.25 -9.63
CA VAL A 118 0.06 -6.54 -10.18
C VAL A 118 0.25 -6.55 -11.68
N ASP A 119 0.74 -7.67 -12.21
CA ASP A 119 0.80 -7.94 -13.65
C ASP A 119 -0.60 -8.40 -14.13
N LEU A 120 -1.34 -7.48 -14.73
CA LEU A 120 -2.74 -7.69 -15.15
C LEU A 120 -2.84 -8.45 -16.47
N ASP A 121 -1.94 -8.18 -17.42
CA ASP A 121 -1.97 -8.71 -18.79
C ASP A 121 -1.00 -9.88 -19.02
N LYS A 122 -0.18 -10.21 -18.02
CA LYS A 122 0.80 -11.30 -17.99
C LYS A 122 1.98 -11.07 -18.92
N ASP A 123 2.37 -9.81 -19.15
CA ASP A 123 3.52 -9.42 -19.97
C ASP A 123 4.85 -9.31 -19.17
N ALA A 124 4.81 -9.67 -17.88
CA ALA A 124 5.89 -9.55 -16.90
C ALA A 124 6.27 -8.11 -16.51
N VAL A 125 5.48 -7.10 -16.91
CA VAL A 125 5.42 -5.77 -16.30
C VAL A 125 4.31 -5.80 -15.25
N SER A 126 4.47 -5.06 -14.16
CA SER A 126 3.38 -4.87 -13.22
C SER A 126 2.76 -3.50 -13.41
N GLU A 127 1.43 -3.42 -13.37
CA GLU A 127 0.67 -2.20 -13.30
C GLU A 127 0.45 -1.78 -11.85
N ILE A 128 0.37 -0.48 -11.62
CA ILE A 128 -0.15 0.06 -10.37
C ILE A 128 -1.67 0.14 -10.51
N VAL A 129 -2.39 -0.52 -9.61
CA VAL A 129 -3.84 -0.43 -9.49
C VAL A 129 -4.20 0.30 -8.22
N VAL A 130 -4.83 1.46 -8.35
CA VAL A 130 -5.37 2.22 -7.23
C VAL A 130 -6.87 1.96 -7.16
N SER A 131 -7.33 1.28 -6.11
CA SER A 131 -8.75 1.02 -5.87
C SER A 131 -9.27 1.88 -4.74
N ILE A 132 -10.42 2.53 -4.94
CA ILE A 132 -11.11 3.36 -3.94
C ILE A 132 -12.54 2.85 -3.80
N GLY A 133 -12.97 2.61 -2.55
CA GLY A 133 -14.29 2.04 -2.32
C GLY A 133 -14.65 1.87 -0.85
N ASN A 134 -15.92 1.52 -0.59
CA ASN A 134 -16.50 1.41 0.76
C ASN A 134 -16.73 -0.03 1.23
N LYS A 135 -16.09 -1.01 0.56
CA LYS A 135 -16.23 -2.47 0.81
C LYS A 135 -17.64 -3.03 0.67
N ALA A 136 -18.61 -2.23 0.22
CA ALA A 136 -20.01 -2.61 0.15
C ALA A 136 -20.54 -2.52 -1.29
N ALA A 137 -20.72 -1.29 -1.78
CA ALA A 137 -21.42 -1.04 -3.04
C ALA A 137 -20.55 -0.32 -4.07
N GLU A 138 -19.61 0.52 -3.64
CA GLU A 138 -18.84 1.38 -4.53
C GLU A 138 -17.39 0.91 -4.59
N LEU A 139 -16.90 0.71 -5.81
CA LEU A 139 -15.50 0.40 -6.08
C LEU A 139 -15.11 0.94 -7.45
N GLU A 140 -14.17 1.88 -7.48
CA GLU A 140 -13.48 2.30 -8.70
C GLU A 140 -12.01 1.91 -8.60
N SER A 141 -11.45 1.42 -9.70
CA SER A 141 -10.04 1.05 -9.81
C SER A 141 -9.41 1.76 -11.00
N TYR A 142 -8.31 2.47 -10.74
CA TYR A 142 -7.54 3.24 -11.70
C TYR A 142 -6.23 2.52 -11.97
N ILE A 143 -5.87 2.40 -13.24
CA ILE A 143 -4.75 1.57 -13.68
C ILE A 143 -3.67 2.46 -14.29
N PHE A 144 -2.44 2.24 -13.85
CA PHE A 144 -1.27 2.94 -14.33
C PHE A 144 -0.22 1.94 -14.81
N GLN A 145 0.26 2.13 -16.04
CA GLN A 145 1.38 1.39 -16.57
C GLN A 145 2.69 1.97 -16.03
N ILE A 146 3.63 1.10 -15.66
CA ILE A 146 4.98 1.50 -15.26
C ILE A 146 5.87 1.51 -16.51
N GLN A 147 6.40 2.67 -16.86
CA GLN A 147 7.24 2.87 -18.03
C GLN A 147 8.74 2.73 -17.69
N ASP A 148 9.52 2.31 -18.67
CA ASP A 148 10.99 2.37 -18.63
C ASP A 148 11.49 3.80 -18.93
N SER A 149 11.07 4.74 -18.10
CA SER A 149 11.40 6.16 -18.21
C SER A 149 11.68 6.71 -16.82
N ASP A 150 12.72 7.55 -16.71
CA ASP A 150 13.04 8.27 -15.48
C ASP A 150 12.29 9.59 -15.34
N THR A 151 11.70 10.10 -16.43
CA THR A 151 11.01 11.39 -16.44
C THR A 151 9.49 11.27 -16.39
N THR A 152 8.94 10.19 -16.92
CA THR A 152 7.49 9.91 -16.98
C THR A 152 7.24 8.42 -16.72
N PRO A 153 7.56 7.92 -15.51
CA PRO A 153 7.52 6.50 -15.19
C PRO A 153 6.10 5.92 -15.01
N PHE A 154 5.08 6.76 -14.84
CA PHE A 154 3.71 6.31 -14.57
C PHE A 154 2.77 6.89 -15.61
N GLU A 155 2.11 6.03 -16.36
CA GLU A 155 1.14 6.43 -17.37
C GLU A 155 -0.24 5.93 -16.97
N TYR A 156 -1.21 6.84 -16.86
CA TYR A 156 -2.60 6.46 -16.65
C TYR A 156 -3.19 5.84 -17.92
N ILE A 157 -3.64 4.59 -17.83
CA ILE A 157 -4.15 3.85 -19.01
C ILE A 157 -5.66 3.60 -18.96
N GLY A 158 -6.32 3.80 -17.82
CA GLY A 158 -7.76 3.70 -17.72
C GLY A 158 -8.29 3.41 -16.33
N TYR A 159 -9.59 3.13 -16.25
CA TYR A 159 -10.28 2.77 -15.02
C TYR A 159 -11.38 1.75 -15.25
N VAL A 160 -11.76 1.05 -14.19
CA VAL A 160 -12.88 0.12 -14.13
C VAL A 160 -13.70 0.44 -12.87
N TYR A 161 -15.02 0.32 -12.96
CA TYR A 161 -15.91 0.60 -11.84
C TYR A 161 -16.96 -0.51 -11.70
N LYS A 162 -17.46 -0.70 -10.48
CA LYS A 162 -18.57 -1.58 -10.15
C LYS A 162 -19.66 -0.82 -9.41
#